data_AF-A0A4R6QRZ3-F1
#
_entry.id   AF-A0A4R6QRZ3-F1
#
_cell.length_a   1.000
_cell.length_b   1.000
_cell.length_c   1.000
_cell.angle_alpha   90.00
_cell.angle_beta   90.00
_cell.angle_gamma   90.00
#
_symmetry.space_group_name_H-M   'P 1'
#
loop_
_entity.id
_entity.type
_entity.pdbx_description
1 polymer ?
#
loop_
_entity_poly.entity_id
_entity_poly.type
_entity_poly.pdbx_seq_one_letter_code
_entity_poly.pdbx_strand_id
1 'polypeptide(L)'
;MTHGPDVGFWQARFESGQTPWDRGQAHPQLRRWLEQGQIAPDDRVAVPGCGNGHEVLLLAQAGVRQLTALDYAPAAVARVQERLAQACLEADVELADVLSWAPKQPLDIVYEQTCLCALHPDHWRRYADQLHGWLRPGGRLLALFMQAPRESAAQGRIEGPPYNCDINAMRALFPATLWGWPAPPYAATPHERGWHELAVVLTRKDQA
;
A
#
# COMPACT_ATOMS: atom_id res chain seq x y z
N MET A 1 5.25 15.47 21.72
CA MET A 1 5.76 14.46 20.78
C MET A 1 4.59 13.61 20.34
N THR A 2 3.98 13.93 19.20
CA THR A 2 2.87 13.14 18.64
C THR A 2 3.48 11.87 18.05
N HIS A 3 3.43 10.79 18.81
CA HIS A 3 3.78 9.48 18.29
C HIS A 3 2.67 9.07 17.32
N GLY A 4 3.04 8.60 16.13
CA GLY A 4 2.11 8.06 15.14
C GLY A 4 1.28 6.89 15.67
N PRO A 5 0.36 6.35 14.86
CA PRO A 5 -0.34 5.12 15.22
C PRO A 5 0.66 3.97 15.38
N ASP A 6 0.57 3.24 16.48
CA ASP A 6 1.40 2.08 16.81
C ASP A 6 0.68 0.76 16.54
N VAL A 7 1.34 -0.36 16.82
CA VAL A 7 0.75 -1.70 16.63
C VAL A 7 -0.52 -1.87 17.47
N GLY A 8 -0.55 -1.36 18.71
CA GLY A 8 -1.72 -1.45 19.59
C GLY A 8 -2.93 -0.70 19.04
N PHE A 9 -2.70 0.48 18.45
CA PHE A 9 -3.71 1.29 17.77
C PHE A 9 -4.39 0.53 16.62
N TRP A 10 -3.64 -0.18 15.80
CA TRP A 10 -4.19 -0.95 14.66
C TRP A 10 -4.81 -2.26 15.11
N GLN A 11 -4.14 -2.99 16.03
CA GLN A 11 -4.66 -4.22 16.61
C GLN A 11 -6.07 -4.04 17.15
N ALA A 12 -6.29 -3.02 18.00
CA ALA A 12 -7.59 -2.75 18.61
C ALA A 12 -8.70 -2.48 17.57
N ARG A 13 -8.36 -1.86 16.44
CA ARG A 13 -9.32 -1.59 15.35
C ARG A 13 -9.68 -2.85 14.57
N PHE A 14 -8.70 -3.70 14.28
CA PHE A 14 -8.97 -4.97 13.61
C PHE A 14 -9.76 -5.93 14.51
N GLU A 15 -9.45 -5.99 15.80
CA GLU A 15 -10.19 -6.80 16.79
C GLU A 15 -11.63 -6.33 16.96
N SER A 16 -11.84 -5.01 17.07
CA SER A 16 -13.19 -4.44 17.24
C SER A 16 -13.99 -4.32 15.94
N GLY A 17 -13.38 -4.63 14.79
CA GLY A 17 -14.00 -4.42 13.47
C GLY A 17 -14.16 -2.95 13.07
N GLN A 18 -13.65 -2.00 13.86
CA GLN A 18 -13.72 -0.56 13.59
C GLN A 18 -12.69 -0.17 12.52
N THR A 19 -12.99 -0.53 11.28
CA THR A 19 -12.14 -0.32 10.10
C THR A 19 -12.81 0.67 9.12
N PRO A 20 -12.98 1.95 9.50
CA PRO A 20 -13.74 2.94 8.74
C PRO A 20 -13.21 3.27 7.33
N TRP A 21 -11.97 2.88 7.04
CA TRP A 21 -11.30 3.00 5.75
C TRP A 21 -11.56 1.81 4.82
N ASP A 22 -12.08 0.70 5.35
CA ASP A 22 -12.33 -0.50 4.55
C ASP A 22 -13.54 -0.28 3.64
N ARG A 23 -13.36 -0.57 2.35
CA ARG A 23 -14.39 -0.52 1.31
C ARG A 23 -15.27 -1.78 1.30
N GLY A 24 -14.92 -2.81 2.08
CA GLY A 24 -15.57 -4.12 2.10
C GLY A 24 -15.23 -5.01 0.91
N GLN A 25 -14.44 -4.50 -0.03
CA GLN A 25 -13.97 -5.18 -1.23
C GLN A 25 -12.65 -4.57 -1.70
N ALA A 26 -11.97 -5.26 -2.62
CA ALA A 26 -10.72 -4.78 -3.18
C ALA A 26 -10.93 -3.46 -3.92
N HIS A 27 -9.94 -2.57 -3.85
CA HIS A 27 -10.00 -1.30 -4.56
C HIS A 27 -10.19 -1.54 -6.08
N PRO A 28 -11.13 -0.87 -6.77
CA PRO A 28 -11.48 -1.17 -8.16
C PRO A 28 -10.32 -0.94 -9.13
N GLN A 29 -9.36 -0.09 -8.77
CA GLN A 29 -8.14 0.11 -9.56
C GLN A 29 -7.28 -1.15 -9.67
N LEU A 30 -7.25 -2.02 -8.65
CA LEU A 30 -6.49 -3.28 -8.70
C LEU A 30 -7.00 -4.16 -9.85
N ARG A 31 -8.32 -4.30 -9.98
CA ARG A 31 -8.93 -5.05 -11.09
C ARG A 31 -8.53 -4.48 -12.45
N ARG A 32 -8.54 -3.15 -12.60
CA ARG A 32 -8.10 -2.49 -13.85
C ARG A 32 -6.63 -2.77 -14.15
N TRP A 33 -5.76 -2.74 -13.14
CA TRP A 33 -4.35 -3.06 -13.32
C TRP A 33 -4.13 -4.53 -13.72
N LEU A 34 -4.89 -5.47 -13.17
CA LEU A 34 -4.87 -6.87 -13.62
C LEU A 34 -5.33 -7.01 -15.08
N GLU A 35 -6.45 -6.39 -15.45
CA GLU A 35 -6.99 -6.41 -16.83
C GLU A 35 -6.03 -5.76 -17.85
N GLN A 36 -5.26 -4.76 -17.43
CA GLN A 36 -4.25 -4.09 -18.25
C GLN A 36 -2.90 -4.83 -18.32
N GLY A 37 -2.76 -5.99 -17.65
CA GLY A 37 -1.50 -6.72 -17.55
C GLY A 37 -0.42 -5.95 -16.77
N GLN A 38 -0.81 -5.02 -15.89
CA GLN A 38 0.13 -4.35 -14.99
C GLN A 38 0.64 -5.27 -13.88
N ILE A 39 -0.04 -6.39 -13.63
CA ILE A 39 0.40 -7.44 -12.72
C ILE A 39 0.18 -8.77 -13.43
N ALA A 40 1.24 -9.58 -13.56
CA ALA A 40 1.20 -10.89 -14.19
C ALA A 40 1.23 -12.02 -13.14
N PRO A 41 0.70 -13.21 -13.46
CA PRO A 41 0.72 -14.37 -12.55
C PRO A 41 2.10 -14.76 -11.99
N ASP A 42 3.16 -14.53 -12.78
CA ASP A 42 4.54 -14.90 -12.42
C ASP A 42 5.32 -13.76 -11.73
N ASP A 43 4.72 -12.57 -11.57
CA ASP A 43 5.34 -11.47 -10.83
C ASP A 43 5.52 -11.82 -9.33
N ARG A 44 6.64 -11.40 -8.74
CA ARG A 44 6.83 -11.33 -7.29
C ARG A 44 6.18 -10.06 -6.76
N VAL A 45 5.08 -10.21 -6.02
CA VAL A 45 4.22 -9.12 -5.56
C VAL A 45 4.24 -9.02 -4.03
N ALA A 46 4.42 -7.82 -3.49
CA ALA A 46 4.13 -7.55 -2.08
C ALA A 46 2.98 -6.56 -1.89
N VAL A 47 2.17 -6.79 -0.85
CA VAL A 47 1.09 -5.93 -0.38
C VAL A 47 1.40 -5.48 1.06
N PRO A 48 2.10 -4.34 1.24
CA PRO A 48 2.34 -3.77 2.57
C PRO A 48 1.04 -3.21 3.18
N GLY A 49 0.83 -3.44 4.48
CA GLY A 49 -0.37 -3.02 5.20
C GLY A 49 -1.63 -3.72 4.69
N CYS A 50 -1.61 -5.06 4.63
CA CYS A 50 -2.63 -5.85 3.96
C CYS A 50 -4.02 -5.80 4.64
N GLY A 51 -4.11 -5.40 5.91
CA GLY A 51 -5.37 -5.13 6.61
C GLY A 51 -6.37 -6.30 6.57
N ASN A 52 -7.58 -6.05 6.04
CA ASN A 52 -8.61 -7.10 5.90
C ASN A 52 -8.40 -8.03 4.69
N GLY A 53 -7.35 -7.81 3.89
CA GLY A 53 -6.85 -8.75 2.88
C GLY A 53 -7.63 -8.77 1.56
N HIS A 54 -8.50 -7.80 1.27
CA HIS A 54 -9.30 -7.83 0.04
C HIS A 54 -8.44 -7.84 -1.22
N GLU A 55 -7.38 -7.03 -1.23
CA GLU A 55 -6.40 -6.93 -2.30
C GLU A 55 -5.61 -8.24 -2.46
N VAL A 56 -5.21 -8.85 -1.35
CA VAL A 56 -4.49 -10.12 -1.31
C VAL A 56 -5.35 -11.24 -1.92
N LEU A 57 -6.63 -11.32 -1.51
CA LEU A 57 -7.57 -12.29 -2.07
C LEU A 57 -7.77 -12.10 -3.58
N LEU A 58 -7.92 -10.86 -4.05
CA LEU A 58 -8.11 -10.59 -5.48
C LEU A 58 -6.84 -10.93 -6.29
N LEU A 59 -5.65 -10.64 -5.78
CA LEU A 59 -4.38 -11.00 -6.42
C LEU A 59 -4.19 -12.52 -6.49
N ALA A 60 -4.48 -13.23 -5.39
CA ALA A 60 -4.41 -14.69 -5.36
C ALA A 60 -5.43 -15.33 -6.32
N GLN A 61 -6.67 -14.82 -6.36
CA GLN A 61 -7.69 -15.26 -7.33
C GLN A 61 -7.28 -15.02 -8.78
N ALA A 62 -6.53 -13.94 -9.05
CA ALA A 62 -5.99 -13.65 -10.36
C ALA A 62 -4.77 -14.53 -10.74
N GLY A 63 -4.34 -15.42 -9.84
CA GLY A 63 -3.30 -16.41 -10.09
C GLY A 63 -1.88 -15.92 -9.82
N VAL A 64 -1.70 -14.82 -9.09
CA VAL A 64 -0.35 -14.36 -8.66
C VAL A 64 0.25 -15.40 -7.72
N ARG A 65 1.33 -16.05 -8.15
CA ARG A 65 1.93 -17.20 -7.46
C ARG A 65 2.87 -16.81 -6.33
N GLN A 66 3.58 -15.69 -6.49
CA GLN A 66 4.57 -15.20 -5.52
C GLN A 66 4.02 -13.94 -4.86
N LEU A 67 3.05 -14.12 -3.96
CA LEU A 67 2.32 -13.04 -3.30
C LEU A 67 2.67 -13.01 -1.82
N THR A 68 3.22 -11.90 -1.34
CA THR A 68 3.51 -11.66 0.08
C THR A 68 2.62 -10.53 0.63
N ALA A 69 1.84 -10.83 1.65
CA ALA A 69 1.01 -9.88 2.38
C ALA A 69 1.68 -9.53 3.72
N LEU A 70 1.88 -8.24 3.99
CA LEU A 70 2.55 -7.78 5.22
C LEU A 70 1.59 -6.97 6.06
N ASP A 71 1.53 -7.25 7.36
CA ASP A 71 0.94 -6.34 8.34
C ASP A 71 1.66 -6.50 9.67
N TYR A 72 1.76 -5.45 10.47
CA TYR A 72 2.36 -5.52 11.80
C TYR A 72 1.33 -5.76 12.92
N ALA A 73 0.03 -5.80 12.60
CA ALA A 73 -1.05 -6.08 13.53
C ALA A 73 -1.41 -7.57 13.46
N PRO A 74 -1.21 -8.35 14.55
CA PRO A 74 -1.54 -9.77 14.58
C PRO A 74 -2.97 -10.12 14.13
N ALA A 75 -3.96 -9.28 14.48
CA ALA A 75 -5.35 -9.50 14.08
C ALA A 75 -5.57 -9.35 12.56
N ALA A 76 -4.85 -8.47 11.89
CA ALA A 76 -4.91 -8.34 10.43
C ALA A 76 -4.33 -9.59 9.76
N VAL A 77 -3.14 -10.01 10.18
CA VAL A 77 -2.46 -11.22 9.68
C VAL A 77 -3.35 -12.46 9.83
N ALA A 78 -3.88 -12.69 11.02
CA ALA A 78 -4.76 -13.83 11.29
C ALA A 78 -6.01 -13.82 10.40
N ARG A 79 -6.61 -12.64 10.20
CA ARG A 79 -7.79 -12.48 9.34
C ARG A 79 -7.49 -12.75 7.87
N VAL A 80 -6.36 -12.29 7.35
CA VAL A 80 -5.97 -12.58 5.95
C VAL A 80 -5.73 -14.08 5.78
N GLN A 81 -5.03 -14.73 6.72
CA GLN A 81 -4.79 -16.18 6.70
C GLN A 81 -6.10 -16.97 6.71
N GLU A 82 -7.05 -16.61 7.59
CA GLU A 82 -8.36 -17.26 7.64
C GLU A 82 -9.14 -17.11 6.33
N ARG A 83 -9.17 -15.91 5.75
CA ARG A 83 -9.87 -15.62 4.50
C ARG A 83 -9.27 -16.37 3.30
N LEU A 84 -7.93 -16.48 3.24
CA LEU A 84 -7.24 -17.27 2.23
C LEU A 84 -7.59 -18.75 2.35
N ALA A 85 -7.56 -19.30 3.58
CA ALA A 85 -7.92 -20.69 3.83
C ALA A 85 -9.38 -20.99 3.45
N GLN A 86 -10.33 -20.12 3.83
CA GLN A 86 -11.75 -20.26 3.47
C GLN A 86 -11.99 -20.23 1.96
N ALA A 87 -11.17 -19.48 1.22
CA ALA A 87 -11.28 -19.36 -0.23
C ALA A 87 -10.44 -20.40 -1.01
N CYS A 88 -9.70 -21.28 -0.32
CA CYS A 88 -8.72 -22.19 -0.92
C CYS A 88 -7.70 -21.46 -1.81
N LEU A 89 -7.20 -20.31 -1.33
CA LEU A 89 -6.21 -19.48 -2.00
C LEU A 89 -4.90 -19.48 -1.21
N GLU A 90 -3.79 -19.20 -1.90
CA GLU A 90 -2.45 -19.21 -1.31
C GLU A 90 -1.78 -17.83 -1.43
N ALA A 91 -1.13 -17.42 -0.34
CA ALA A 91 -0.21 -16.28 -0.28
C ALA A 91 0.67 -16.43 0.97
N ASP A 92 1.88 -15.88 0.93
CA ASP A 92 2.73 -15.73 2.13
C ASP A 92 2.20 -14.57 2.96
N VAL A 93 1.70 -14.82 4.18
CA VAL A 93 1.23 -13.77 5.09
C VAL A 93 2.19 -13.62 6.25
N GLU A 94 2.84 -12.47 6.36
CA GLU A 94 3.88 -12.22 7.35
C GLU A 94 3.46 -11.14 8.35
N LEU A 95 3.65 -11.45 9.64
CA LEU A 95 3.63 -10.45 10.70
C LEU A 95 4.94 -9.67 10.69
N ALA A 96 4.94 -8.49 10.07
CA ALA A 96 6.17 -7.75 9.81
C ALA A 96 5.96 -6.23 9.83
N ASP A 97 6.96 -5.51 10.34
CA ASP A 97 7.06 -4.06 10.19
C ASP A 97 7.72 -3.71 8.85
N VAL A 98 6.96 -3.01 8.00
CA VAL A 98 7.40 -2.53 6.69
C VAL A 98 8.63 -1.61 6.74
N LEU A 99 8.92 -0.99 7.90
CA LEU A 99 10.09 -0.14 8.08
C LEU A 99 11.39 -0.95 8.26
N SER A 100 11.31 -2.25 8.52
CA SER A 100 12.48 -3.14 8.68
C SER A 100 12.42 -4.41 7.83
N TRP A 101 11.28 -4.74 7.23
CA TRP A 101 11.13 -5.92 6.39
C TRP A 101 11.95 -5.81 5.10
N ALA A 102 12.45 -6.92 4.60
CA ALA A 102 13.10 -7.00 3.30
C ALA A 102 12.71 -8.32 2.62
N PRO A 103 12.42 -8.29 1.31
CA PRO A 103 12.07 -9.50 0.59
C PRO A 103 13.30 -10.39 0.43
N LYS A 104 13.10 -11.71 0.42
CA LYS A 104 14.16 -12.69 0.15
C LYS A 104 14.76 -12.54 -1.24
N GLN A 105 13.97 -12.07 -2.20
CA GLN A 105 14.37 -11.78 -3.57
C GLN A 105 13.74 -10.47 -4.03
N PRO A 106 14.40 -9.67 -4.89
CA PRO A 106 13.83 -8.43 -5.41
C PRO A 106 12.46 -8.65 -6.07
N LEU A 107 11.50 -7.82 -5.70
CA LEU A 107 10.12 -7.88 -6.16
C LEU A 107 9.96 -7.30 -7.57
N ASP A 108 9.01 -7.81 -8.33
CA ASP A 108 8.58 -7.22 -9.61
C ASP A 108 7.58 -6.09 -9.38
N ILE A 109 6.68 -6.27 -8.40
CA ILE A 109 5.60 -5.35 -8.08
C ILE A 109 5.51 -5.14 -6.57
N VAL A 110 5.28 -3.89 -6.18
CA VAL A 110 4.68 -3.57 -4.88
C VAL A 110 3.32 -2.92 -5.15
N TYR A 111 2.26 -3.49 -4.61
CA TYR A 111 0.93 -2.90 -4.63
C TYR A 111 0.75 -2.10 -3.34
N GLU A 112 0.86 -0.78 -3.42
CA GLU A 112 0.79 0.11 -2.26
C GLU A 112 -0.57 0.80 -2.23
N GLN A 113 -1.36 0.44 -1.23
CA GLN A 113 -2.64 1.06 -0.95
C GLN A 113 -2.75 1.26 0.55
N THR A 114 -2.99 2.51 0.94
CA THR A 114 -3.32 2.90 2.32
C THR A 114 -2.29 2.57 3.41
N CYS A 115 -1.13 2.00 3.07
CA CYS A 115 -0.05 1.77 4.02
C CYS A 115 0.75 3.06 4.24
N LEU A 116 1.15 3.74 3.15
CA LEU A 116 1.88 5.01 3.21
C LEU A 116 1.11 6.06 4.02
N CYS A 117 -0.18 6.23 3.72
CA CYS A 117 -1.01 7.22 4.43
C CYS A 117 -1.40 6.79 5.85
N ALA A 118 -1.18 5.54 6.24
CA ALA A 118 -1.39 5.06 7.60
C ALA A 118 -0.18 5.33 8.50
N LEU A 119 1.02 5.45 7.92
CA LEU A 119 2.25 5.79 8.64
C LEU A 119 2.30 7.28 8.97
N HIS A 120 2.79 7.60 10.17
CA HIS A 120 3.11 8.99 10.53
C HIS A 120 4.16 9.56 9.54
N PRO A 121 4.04 10.84 9.12
CA PRO A 121 4.94 11.44 8.13
C PRO A 121 6.44 11.30 8.41
N ASP A 122 6.85 11.24 9.67
CA ASP A 122 8.25 11.01 10.07
C ASP A 122 8.82 9.67 9.56
N HIS A 123 7.96 8.69 9.24
CA HIS A 123 8.36 7.39 8.71
C HIS A 123 8.31 7.33 7.18
N TRP A 124 7.75 8.32 6.50
CA TRP A 124 7.54 8.28 5.04
C TRP A 124 8.83 8.12 4.27
N ARG A 125 9.89 8.87 4.64
CA ARG A 125 11.18 8.77 3.95
C ARG A 125 11.74 7.36 4.02
N ARG A 126 11.78 6.79 5.23
CA ARG A 126 12.26 5.42 5.45
C ARG A 126 11.41 4.40 4.69
N TYR A 127 10.09 4.57 4.68
CA TYR A 127 9.21 3.67 3.95
C TYR A 127 9.39 3.77 2.43
N ALA A 128 9.57 4.96 1.88
CA ALA A 128 9.87 5.15 0.46
C ALA A 128 11.22 4.52 0.06
N ASP A 129 12.24 4.63 0.92
CA ASP A 129 13.54 3.98 0.73
C ASP A 129 13.39 2.44 0.76
N GLN A 130 12.55 1.89 1.67
CA GLN A 130 12.20 0.46 1.70
C GLN A 130 11.52 0.01 0.41
N LEU A 131 10.47 0.70 -0.04
CA LEU A 131 9.76 0.40 -1.28
C LEU A 131 10.70 0.37 -2.50
N HIS A 132 11.62 1.34 -2.58
CA HIS A 132 12.65 1.35 -3.63
C HIS A 132 13.61 0.17 -3.50
N GLY A 133 14.06 -0.16 -2.29
CA GLY A 133 14.99 -1.26 -2.03
C GLY A 133 14.39 -2.65 -2.27
N TRP A 134 13.07 -2.81 -2.12
CA TRP A 134 12.39 -4.09 -2.33
C TRP A 134 12.24 -4.47 -3.80
N LEU A 135 12.02 -3.50 -4.67
CA LEU A 135 11.82 -3.73 -6.10
C LEU A 135 13.15 -4.08 -6.78
N ARG A 136 13.15 -4.89 -7.84
CA ARG A 136 14.29 -4.94 -8.79
C ARG A 136 14.32 -3.67 -9.66
N PRO A 137 15.43 -3.37 -10.36
CA PRO A 137 15.39 -2.38 -11.42
C PRO A 137 14.34 -2.70 -12.49
N GLY A 138 13.61 -1.68 -12.93
CA GLY A 138 12.44 -1.82 -13.79
C GLY A 138 11.20 -2.43 -13.11
N GLY A 139 11.28 -2.82 -11.84
CA GLY A 139 10.13 -3.19 -11.03
C GLY A 139 9.22 -1.99 -10.79
N ARG A 140 7.94 -2.22 -10.49
CA ARG A 140 6.94 -1.16 -10.41
C ARG A 140 6.29 -1.06 -9.03
N LEU A 141 6.11 0.17 -8.58
CA LEU A 141 5.24 0.51 -7.46
C LEU A 141 3.88 0.95 -8.03
N LEU A 142 2.86 0.13 -7.81
CA LEU A 142 1.47 0.43 -8.15
C LEU A 142 0.84 1.10 -6.92
N ALA A 143 0.87 2.43 -6.88
CA ALA A 143 0.48 3.22 -5.72
C ALA A 143 -0.91 3.84 -5.87
N LEU A 144 -1.66 3.85 -4.77
CA LEU A 144 -2.92 4.56 -4.60
C LEU A 144 -2.73 5.69 -3.59
N PHE A 145 -2.29 6.86 -4.06
CA PHE A 145 -1.99 8.00 -3.20
C PHE A 145 -3.27 8.67 -2.68
N MET A 146 -3.54 8.47 -1.39
CA MET A 146 -4.72 9.00 -0.69
C MET A 146 -4.75 10.53 -0.68
N GLN A 147 -5.78 11.12 -1.27
CA GLN A 147 -6.11 12.54 -1.19
C GLN A 147 -7.17 12.74 -0.11
N ALA A 148 -6.71 13.13 1.07
CA ALA A 148 -7.53 13.41 2.26
C ALA A 148 -7.18 14.79 2.85
N PRO A 149 -7.33 15.88 2.07
CA PRO A 149 -6.94 17.22 2.51
C PRO A 149 -7.76 17.64 3.74
N ARG A 150 -7.10 18.37 4.65
CA ARG A 150 -7.72 18.96 5.84
C ARG A 150 -7.33 20.43 5.92
N GLU A 151 -8.30 21.31 6.19
CA GLU A 151 -8.06 22.76 6.28
C GLU A 151 -7.02 23.12 7.35
N SER A 152 -6.99 22.34 8.43
CA SER A 152 -6.01 22.41 9.52
C SER A 152 -4.55 22.27 9.06
N ALA A 153 -4.29 21.60 7.93
CA ALA A 153 -2.94 21.45 7.38
C ALA A 153 -2.35 22.81 6.98
N ALA A 154 -3.17 23.76 6.52
CA ALA A 154 -2.74 25.13 6.22
C ALA A 154 -2.30 25.90 7.49
N GLN A 155 -2.65 25.40 8.67
CA GLN A 155 -2.24 25.94 9.98
C GLN A 155 -1.07 25.15 10.57
N GLY A 156 -0.42 24.27 9.79
CA GLY A 156 0.71 23.46 10.25
C GLY A 156 0.33 22.26 11.13
N ARG A 157 -0.95 21.85 11.14
CA ARG A 157 -1.36 20.65 11.89
C ARG A 157 -1.05 19.37 11.11
N ILE A 158 -0.52 18.38 11.81
CA ILE A 158 -0.26 17.04 11.29
C ILE A 158 -1.38 16.12 11.77
N GLU A 159 -2.26 15.70 10.86
CA GLU A 159 -3.46 14.94 11.19
C GLU A 159 -3.64 13.73 10.29
N GLY A 160 -4.02 12.61 10.91
CA GLY A 160 -4.20 11.30 10.29
C GLY A 160 -4.32 10.22 11.37
N PRO A 161 -4.31 8.94 11.00
CA PRO A 161 -4.47 8.43 9.63
C PRO A 161 -5.93 8.55 9.11
N PRO A 162 -6.16 8.52 7.78
CA PRO A 162 -5.12 8.65 6.77
C PRO A 162 -4.54 10.06 6.75
N TYR A 163 -3.22 10.15 6.56
CA TYR A 163 -2.52 11.38 6.26
C TYR A 163 -2.66 11.71 4.76
N ASN A 164 -2.74 12.99 4.42
CA ASN A 164 -2.90 13.42 3.03
C ASN A 164 -1.62 13.18 2.20
N CYS A 165 -1.69 12.36 1.16
CA CYS A 165 -0.61 12.13 0.20
C CYS A 165 -0.66 13.17 -0.94
N ASP A 166 -0.42 14.45 -0.62
CA ASP A 166 -0.32 15.52 -1.63
C ASP A 166 0.62 15.14 -2.77
N ILE A 167 0.25 15.43 -4.01
CA ILE A 167 1.00 14.94 -5.17
C ILE A 167 2.42 15.54 -5.28
N ASN A 168 2.63 16.78 -4.81
CA ASN A 168 3.97 17.36 -4.79
C ASN A 168 4.81 16.74 -3.68
N ALA A 169 4.22 16.45 -2.53
CA ALA A 169 4.87 15.66 -1.48
C ALA A 169 5.26 14.26 -1.98
N MET A 170 4.38 13.59 -2.74
CA MET A 170 4.68 12.28 -3.33
C MET A 170 5.81 12.38 -4.37
N ARG A 171 5.86 13.44 -5.18
CA ARG A 171 6.98 13.69 -6.09
C ARG A 171 8.31 13.95 -5.36
N ALA A 172 8.27 14.61 -4.21
CA ALA A 172 9.46 14.82 -3.39
C ALA A 172 9.92 13.51 -2.73
N LEU A 173 8.97 12.68 -2.29
CA LEU A 173 9.24 11.41 -1.63
C LEU A 173 9.76 10.33 -2.60
N PHE A 174 9.19 10.29 -3.81
CA PHE A 174 9.57 9.39 -4.90
C PHE A 174 10.18 10.20 -6.05
N PRO A 175 11.41 10.73 -5.90
CA PRO A 175 11.98 11.68 -6.86
C PRO A 175 12.21 11.05 -8.22
N ALA A 176 12.07 11.86 -9.29
CA ALA A 176 12.22 11.40 -10.67
C ALA A 176 13.64 10.91 -11.02
N THR A 177 14.63 11.18 -10.16
CA THR A 177 15.99 10.61 -10.27
C THR A 177 15.99 9.11 -9.99
N LEU A 178 15.08 8.61 -9.15
CA LEU A 178 14.96 7.20 -8.78
C LEU A 178 13.74 6.52 -9.43
N TRP A 179 12.73 7.30 -9.81
CA TRP A 179 11.45 6.77 -10.29
C TRP A 179 11.06 7.32 -11.67
N GLY A 180 10.59 6.44 -12.54
CA GLY A 180 9.86 6.80 -13.76
C GLY A 180 8.41 7.10 -13.40
N TRP A 181 8.00 8.35 -13.61
CA TRP A 181 6.63 8.81 -13.39
C TRP A 181 5.85 8.81 -14.72
N PRO A 182 4.57 8.39 -14.73
CA PRO A 182 3.69 8.61 -15.86
C PRO A 182 3.32 10.09 -15.96
N ALA A 183 2.86 10.53 -17.15
CA ALA A 183 2.33 11.86 -17.33
C ALA A 183 0.94 12.00 -16.65
N PRO A 184 0.65 13.13 -15.98
CA PRO A 184 -0.69 13.42 -15.46
C PRO A 184 -1.67 13.78 -16.60
N PRO A 185 -3.00 13.79 -16.35
CA PRO A 185 -3.67 13.53 -15.07
C PRO A 185 -3.71 12.05 -14.69
N TYR A 186 -3.71 11.77 -13.39
CA TYR A 186 -3.82 10.40 -12.86
C TYR A 186 -5.27 10.03 -12.65
N ALA A 187 -5.61 8.75 -12.85
CA ALA A 187 -6.94 8.26 -12.55
C ALA A 187 -7.24 8.39 -11.05
N ALA A 188 -8.39 8.96 -10.72
CA ALA A 188 -8.87 9.10 -9.35
C ALA A 188 -10.00 8.10 -9.08
N THR A 189 -9.95 7.44 -7.93
CA THR A 189 -11.08 6.62 -7.44
C THR A 189 -11.66 7.27 -6.19
N PRO A 190 -12.96 7.62 -6.17
CA PRO A 190 -13.56 8.25 -5.00
C PRO A 190 -13.71 7.27 -3.83
N HIS A 191 -13.71 7.81 -2.63
CA HIS A 191 -14.09 7.17 -1.38
C HIS A 191 -15.35 7.84 -0.83
N GLU A 192 -16.21 7.07 -0.17
CA GLU A 192 -17.48 7.55 0.42
C GLU A 192 -17.33 8.68 1.44
N ARG A 193 -16.10 8.92 1.94
CA ARG A 193 -15.78 9.94 2.94
C ARG A 193 -15.40 11.30 2.33
N GLY A 194 -15.57 11.46 1.01
CA GLY A 194 -15.14 12.65 0.26
C GLY A 194 -13.64 12.67 -0.05
N TRP A 195 -12.92 11.60 0.27
CA TRP A 195 -11.54 11.38 -0.14
C TRP A 195 -11.49 10.71 -1.53
N HIS A 196 -10.31 10.65 -2.12
CA HIS A 196 -10.07 9.85 -3.31
C HIS A 196 -8.62 9.40 -3.39
N GLU A 197 -8.33 8.34 -4.11
CA GLU A 197 -6.99 7.82 -4.31
C GLU A 197 -6.55 8.06 -5.76
N LEU A 198 -5.36 8.66 -5.94
CA LEU A 198 -4.74 8.82 -7.25
C LEU A 198 -3.93 7.57 -7.59
N ALA A 199 -4.29 6.93 -8.70
CA ALA A 199 -3.63 5.73 -9.21
C ALA A 199 -2.38 6.10 -10.00
N VAL A 200 -1.20 5.70 -9.52
CA VAL A 200 0.08 6.00 -10.13
C VAL A 200 0.94 4.74 -10.21
N VAL A 201 1.48 4.45 -11.39
CA VAL A 201 2.44 3.35 -11.60
C VAL A 201 3.84 3.95 -11.72
N LEU A 202 4.64 3.84 -10.66
CA LEU A 202 6.04 4.29 -10.67
C LEU A 202 6.94 3.14 -11.08
N THR A 203 7.90 3.38 -11.96
CA THR A 203 8.92 2.38 -12.36
C THR A 203 10.24 2.68 -11.66
N ARG A 204 10.80 1.73 -10.93
CA ARG A 204 12.13 1.87 -10.33
C ARG A 204 13.19 2.02 -11.43
N LYS A 205 14.00 3.07 -11.38
CA LYS A 205 15.15 3.27 -12.26
C LYS A 205 16.37 2.54 -11.71
N ASP A 206 17.27 2.17 -12.62
CA ASP A 206 18.63 1.82 -12.23
C ASP A 206 19.32 3.03 -11.60
N GLN A 207 20.07 2.80 -10.52
CA GLN A 207 21.05 3.77 -10.06
C GLN A 207 22.24 3.64 -11.02
N ALA A 208 22.41 4.64 -11.88
CA ALA A 208 23.58 4.76 -12.75
C ALA A 208 24.87 4.95 -11.93
#